data_AF-A0A1R4EIC2-F1
#
_entry.id   AF-A0A1R4EIC2-F1
#
_cell.length_a   1.000
_cell.length_b   1.000
_cell.length_c   1.000
_cell.angle_alpha   90.00
_cell.angle_beta   90.00
_cell.angle_gamma   90.00
#
_symmetry.space_group_name_H-M   'P 1'
#
loop_
_entity.id
_entity.type
_entity.pdbx_description
1 polymer ?
#
loop_
_entity_poly.entity_id
_entity_poly.type
_entity_poly.pdbx_seq_one_letter_code
_entity_poly.pdbx_strand_id
1 'polypeptide(L)'
;MLYRNLLIAGLVTSAVAITGCSKETEQAADAGAVEAAAESAGEDAVDNAQTAGAVATGAAVNAGEAIAEGANAAVEGTANAVSEGATAVAEGSKNIAESTADSVDLEADPAVAEAVDEDQQY
;
A
#
# COMPACT_ATOMS: atom_id res chain seq x y z
N MET A 1 11.49 7.53 6.54
CA MET A 1 10.22 8.26 6.27
C MET A 1 9.11 7.87 7.24
N LEU A 2 9.05 6.63 7.74
CA LEU A 2 8.08 6.16 8.74
C LEU A 2 8.02 7.01 10.03
N TYR A 3 9.16 7.44 10.55
CA TYR A 3 9.23 8.25 11.77
C TYR A 3 8.59 9.64 11.66
N ARG A 4 8.53 10.22 10.45
CA ARG A 4 7.94 11.56 10.23
C ARG A 4 6.41 11.48 10.24
N ASN A 5 5.83 10.41 9.70
CA ASN A 5 4.37 10.22 9.70
C ASN A 5 3.84 9.85 11.08
N LEU A 6 4.63 9.11 11.87
CA LEU A 6 4.28 8.75 13.24
C LEU A 6 4.36 9.95 14.21
N LEU A 7 5.30 10.87 13.99
CA LEU A 7 5.38 12.14 14.73
C LEU A 7 4.22 13.08 14.40
N ILE A 8 3.73 13.11 13.16
CA ILE A 8 2.57 13.93 12.78
C ILE A 8 1.27 13.36 13.38
N ALA A 9 1.12 12.03 13.41
CA ALA A 9 -0.03 11.38 14.06
C ALA A 9 -0.05 11.59 15.60
N GLY A 10 1.13 11.64 16.24
CA GLY A 10 1.24 11.90 17.69
C GLY A 10 0.99 13.35 18.11
N LEU A 11 1.06 14.31 17.19
CA LEU A 11 0.88 15.73 17.50
C LEU A 11 -0.60 16.15 17.47
N VAL A 12 -1.45 15.40 16.76
CA VAL A 12 -2.89 15.70 16.65
C VAL A 12 -3.64 15.38 17.95
N THR A 13 -3.19 14.40 18.73
CA THR A 13 -3.81 14.06 20.02
C THR A 13 -3.48 15.05 21.15
N SER A 14 -2.47 15.91 20.97
CA SER A 14 -2.09 16.92 21.97
C SER A 14 -2.73 18.30 21.74
N ALA A 15 -3.39 18.52 20.59
CA ALA A 15 -4.06 19.80 20.29
C ALA A 15 -5.48 19.92 20.88
N VAL A 16 -6.13 18.82 21.27
CA VAL A 16 -7.54 18.83 21.72
C VAL A 16 -7.69 19.26 23.19
N ALA A 17 -6.61 19.33 23.97
CA ALA A 17 -6.67 19.67 25.39
C ALA A 17 -6.28 21.13 25.74
N ILE A 18 -5.90 21.96 24.76
CA ILE A 18 -5.41 23.34 25.00
C ILE A 18 -6.16 24.39 24.16
N THR A 19 -7.35 24.07 23.65
CA THR A 19 -8.23 25.12 23.14
C THR A 19 -8.88 25.78 24.35
N GLY A 20 -8.24 26.86 24.84
CA GLY A 20 -8.89 27.79 25.75
C GLY A 20 -10.25 28.19 25.20
N CYS A 21 -11.19 28.49 26.09
CA CYS A 21 -12.52 28.95 25.68
C CYS A 21 -12.39 30.14 24.71
N SER A 22 -13.38 30.34 23.86
CA SER A 22 -13.38 31.49 22.94
C SER A 22 -13.26 32.80 23.72
N LYS A 23 -12.81 33.83 23.01
CA LYS A 23 -12.73 35.19 23.58
C LYS A 23 -14.06 35.66 24.16
N GLU A 24 -15.17 35.14 23.65
CA GLU A 24 -16.52 35.48 24.11
C GLU A 24 -16.81 34.85 25.47
N THR A 25 -16.46 33.57 25.64
CA THR A 25 -16.52 32.88 26.93
C THR A 25 -15.62 33.54 27.99
N GLU A 26 -14.39 33.92 27.63
CA GLU A 26 -13.47 34.65 28.53
C GLU A 26 -14.07 36.00 28.97
N GLN A 27 -14.59 36.80 28.03
CA GLN A 27 -15.17 38.10 28.34
C GLN A 27 -16.44 37.98 29.21
N ALA A 28 -17.27 36.97 28.97
CA ALA A 28 -18.47 36.73 29.78
C ALA A 28 -18.10 36.29 31.21
N ALA A 29 -17.07 35.46 31.36
CA ALA A 29 -16.55 35.06 32.66
C ALA A 29 -15.97 36.25 33.45
N ASP A 30 -15.16 37.09 32.80
CA ASP A 30 -14.56 38.29 33.40
C ASP A 30 -15.61 39.34 33.79
N ALA A 31 -16.72 39.42 33.05
CA ALA A 31 -17.86 40.28 33.38
C ALA A 31 -18.74 39.72 34.53
N GLY A 32 -18.44 38.52 35.04
CA GLY A 32 -19.25 37.85 36.07
C GLY A 32 -20.60 37.33 35.54
N ALA A 33 -20.78 37.26 34.23
CA ALA A 33 -22.00 36.79 33.58
C ALA A 33 -21.97 35.27 33.43
N VAL A 34 -22.21 34.56 34.54
CA VAL A 34 -22.04 33.10 34.64
C VAL A 34 -22.87 32.32 33.62
N GLU A 35 -24.13 32.70 33.40
CA GLU A 35 -24.99 32.02 32.41
C GLU A 35 -24.52 32.23 30.97
N ALA A 36 -24.14 33.47 30.61
CA ALA A 36 -23.60 33.76 29.28
C ALA A 36 -22.25 33.05 29.04
N ALA A 37 -21.40 32.99 30.07
CA ALA A 37 -20.14 32.25 30.00
C ALA A 37 -20.37 30.74 29.85
N ALA A 38 -21.37 30.18 30.55
CA ALA A 38 -21.71 28.77 30.43
C ALA A 38 -22.30 28.41 29.06
N GLU A 39 -23.14 29.27 28.49
CA GLU A 39 -23.73 29.08 27.16
C GLU A 39 -22.64 29.14 26.08
N SER A 40 -21.80 30.19 26.11
CA SER A 40 -20.66 30.35 25.19
C SER A 40 -19.64 29.20 25.32
N ALA A 41 -19.36 28.73 26.54
CA ALA A 41 -18.50 27.55 26.74
C ALA A 41 -19.12 26.26 26.17
N GLY A 42 -20.45 26.14 26.22
CA GLY A 42 -21.18 25.04 25.60
C GLY A 42 -21.07 25.04 24.08
N GLU A 43 -21.20 26.22 23.47
CA GLU A 43 -21.01 26.41 22.03
C GLU A 43 -19.56 26.11 21.60
N ASP A 44 -18.57 26.63 22.34
CA ASP A 44 -17.16 26.33 22.13
C ASP A 44 -16.88 24.82 22.17
N ALA A 45 -17.51 24.10 23.11
CA ALA A 45 -17.36 22.66 23.22
C ALA A 45 -17.93 21.92 22.00
N VAL A 46 -19.07 22.37 21.47
CA VAL A 46 -19.68 21.81 20.26
C VAL A 46 -18.78 22.07 19.03
N ASP A 47 -18.31 23.30 18.84
CA ASP A 47 -17.46 23.67 17.70
C ASP A 47 -16.10 22.95 17.74
N ASN A 48 -15.51 22.84 18.92
CA ASN A 48 -14.28 22.07 19.11
C ASN A 48 -14.50 20.58 18.82
N ALA A 49 -15.64 20.01 19.25
CA ALA A 49 -15.98 18.62 18.95
C ALA A 49 -16.19 18.39 17.44
N GLN A 50 -16.87 19.31 16.75
CA GLN A 50 -17.05 19.26 15.29
C GLN A 50 -15.71 19.36 14.56
N THR A 51 -14.85 20.29 14.97
CA THR A 51 -13.51 20.46 14.40
C THR A 51 -12.66 19.22 14.61
N ALA A 52 -12.64 18.68 15.82
CA ALA A 52 -11.93 17.43 16.13
C ALA A 52 -12.47 16.26 15.29
N GLY A 53 -13.79 16.16 15.12
CA GLY A 53 -14.43 15.17 14.27
C GLY A 53 -14.03 15.29 12.79
N ALA A 54 -14.00 16.52 12.26
CA ALA A 54 -13.57 16.80 10.90
C ALA A 54 -12.09 16.44 10.67
N VAL A 55 -11.21 16.81 11.62
CA VAL A 55 -9.78 16.45 11.58
C VAL A 55 -9.59 14.94 11.65
N ALA A 56 -10.28 14.25 12.55
CA ALA A 56 -10.21 12.80 12.67
C ALA A 56 -10.70 12.10 11.38
N THR A 57 -11.79 12.60 10.77
CA THR A 57 -12.30 12.09 9.50
C THR A 57 -11.29 12.30 8.37
N GLY A 58 -10.74 13.51 8.25
CA GLY A 58 -9.72 13.82 7.24
C GLY A 58 -8.46 12.96 7.40
N ALA A 59 -8.01 12.73 8.64
CA ALA A 59 -6.88 11.84 8.92
C ALA A 59 -7.18 10.38 8.52
N ALA A 60 -8.39 9.90 8.79
CA ALA A 60 -8.82 8.55 8.41
C ALA A 60 -8.89 8.38 6.88
N VAL A 61 -9.41 9.37 6.16
CA VAL A 61 -9.45 9.37 4.68
C VAL A 61 -8.04 9.33 4.10
N ASN A 62 -7.15 10.23 4.55
CA ASN A 62 -5.76 10.27 4.07
C ASN A 62 -5.03 8.94 4.32
N ALA A 63 -5.27 8.31 5.48
CA ALA A 63 -4.70 6.99 5.77
C ALA A 63 -5.26 5.91 4.84
N GLY A 64 -6.57 5.93 4.58
CA GLY A 64 -7.23 5.01 3.65
C GLY A 64 -6.69 5.13 2.22
N GLU A 65 -6.52 6.36 1.72
CA GLU A 65 -5.95 6.62 0.39
C GLU A 65 -4.50 6.14 0.29
N ALA A 66 -3.67 6.41 1.30
CA ALA A 66 -2.29 5.94 1.32
C ALA A 66 -2.18 4.40 1.34
N ILE A 67 -3.10 3.72 2.05
CA ILE A 67 -3.18 2.26 2.06
C ILE A 67 -3.60 1.73 0.69
N ALA A 68 -4.61 2.32 0.07
CA ALA A 68 -5.10 1.90 -1.24
C ALA A 68 -4.01 2.05 -2.33
N GLU A 69 -3.32 3.19 -2.34
CA GLU A 69 -2.22 3.45 -3.28
C GLU A 69 -1.07 2.46 -3.07
N GLY A 70 -0.66 2.26 -1.81
CA GLY A 70 0.39 1.29 -1.48
C GLY A 70 0.04 -0.15 -1.86
N ALA A 71 -1.22 -0.54 -1.66
CA ALA A 71 -1.71 -1.86 -2.06
C ALA A 71 -1.70 -2.05 -3.58
N ASN A 72 -2.17 -1.05 -4.34
CA ASN A 72 -2.13 -1.09 -5.81
C ASN A 72 -0.70 -1.19 -6.33
N ALA A 73 0.22 -0.38 -5.81
CA ALA A 73 1.63 -0.42 -6.20
C ALA A 73 2.28 -1.79 -5.91
N ALA A 74 1.94 -2.41 -4.77
CA ALA A 74 2.43 -3.76 -4.44
C ALA A 74 1.89 -4.83 -5.40
N VAL A 75 0.61 -4.73 -5.78
CA VAL A 75 -0.02 -5.64 -6.76
C VAL A 75 0.62 -5.45 -8.14
N GLU A 76 0.79 -4.21 -8.59
CA GLU A 76 1.43 -3.89 -9.87
C GLU A 76 2.87 -4.40 -9.92
N GLY A 77 3.66 -4.16 -8.86
CA GLY A 77 5.03 -4.68 -8.76
C GLY A 77 5.09 -6.20 -8.80
N THR A 78 4.15 -6.88 -8.13
CA THR A 78 4.05 -8.35 -8.17
C THR A 78 3.67 -8.84 -9.55
N ALA A 79 2.69 -8.22 -10.21
CA ALA A 79 2.25 -8.59 -11.55
C ALA A 79 3.40 -8.42 -12.58
N ASN A 80 4.15 -7.33 -12.49
CA ASN A 80 5.31 -7.09 -13.35
C ASN A 80 6.40 -8.14 -13.14
N ALA A 81 6.75 -8.44 -11.87
CA ALA A 81 7.74 -9.47 -11.57
C ALA A 81 7.33 -10.87 -12.07
N VAL A 82 6.05 -11.23 -11.94
CA VAL A 82 5.51 -12.47 -12.48
C VAL A 82 5.57 -12.49 -14.01
N SER A 83 5.21 -11.40 -14.68
CA SER A 83 5.26 -11.28 -16.13
C SER A 83 6.69 -11.39 -16.67
N GLU A 84 7.65 -10.70 -16.06
CA GLU A 84 9.07 -10.78 -16.40
C GLU A 84 9.61 -12.19 -16.17
N GLY A 85 9.30 -12.80 -15.02
CA GLY A 85 9.70 -14.18 -14.72
C GLY A 85 9.14 -15.20 -15.71
N ALA A 86 7.87 -15.08 -16.09
CA ALA A 86 7.24 -15.94 -17.10
C ALA A 86 7.91 -15.79 -18.47
N THR A 87 8.26 -14.56 -18.86
CA THR A 87 8.98 -14.27 -20.10
C THR A 87 10.36 -14.92 -20.08
N ALA A 88 11.13 -14.77 -19.00
CA ALA A 88 12.44 -15.38 -18.85
C ALA A 88 12.40 -16.92 -18.90
N VAL A 89 11.37 -17.54 -18.30
CA VAL A 89 11.17 -19.00 -18.39
C VAL A 89 10.85 -19.44 -19.82
N ALA A 90 10.02 -18.69 -20.54
CA ALA A 90 9.67 -19.00 -21.93
C ALA A 90 10.91 -18.89 -22.85
N GLU A 91 11.69 -17.82 -22.71
CA GLU A 91 12.95 -17.64 -23.44
C GLU A 91 13.97 -18.73 -23.10
N GLY A 92 14.16 -19.04 -21.82
CA GLY A 92 15.04 -20.13 -21.39
C GLY A 92 14.62 -21.48 -21.97
N SER A 93 13.32 -21.77 -21.99
CA SER A 93 12.77 -23.00 -22.55
C SER A 93 12.99 -23.10 -24.06
N LYS A 94 12.82 -21.97 -24.78
CA LYS A 94 13.11 -21.89 -26.21
C LYS A 94 14.59 -22.15 -26.49
N ASN A 95 15.49 -21.52 -25.75
CA ASN A 95 16.94 -21.71 -25.90
C ASN A 95 17.36 -23.16 -25.65
N ILE A 96 16.75 -23.84 -24.66
CA ILE A 96 17.00 -25.27 -24.41
C ILE A 96 16.53 -26.12 -25.59
N ALA A 97 15.34 -25.85 -26.12
CA ALA A 97 14.80 -26.60 -27.26
C ALA A 97 15.67 -26.43 -28.52
N GLU A 98 16.10 -25.20 -28.81
CA GLU A 98 17.03 -24.89 -29.91
C GLU A 98 18.38 -25.60 -29.71
N SER A 99 18.97 -25.51 -28.52
CA SER A 99 20.23 -26.19 -28.19
C SER A 99 20.11 -27.71 -28.31
N THR A 100 18.99 -28.29 -27.88
CA THR A 100 18.74 -29.74 -27.99
C THR A 100 18.65 -30.17 -29.45
N ALA A 101 17.94 -29.42 -30.29
CA ALA A 101 17.83 -29.70 -31.72
C ALA A 101 19.20 -29.65 -32.42
N ASP A 102 20.08 -28.72 -32.03
CA ASP A 102 21.42 -28.57 -32.63
C ASP A 102 22.44 -29.60 -32.13
N SER A 103 22.23 -30.19 -30.94
CA SER A 103 23.23 -31.06 -30.29
C SER A 103 22.88 -32.56 -30.29
N VAL A 104 21.65 -32.92 -30.68
CA VAL A 104 21.16 -34.29 -30.68
C VAL A 104 20.77 -34.70 -32.11
N ASP A 105 21.76 -35.05 -32.91
CA ASP A 105 21.57 -35.74 -34.20
C ASP A 105 21.54 -37.25 -33.96
N LEU A 106 20.36 -37.78 -33.58
CA LEU A 106 20.16 -39.21 -33.33
C LEU A 106 20.25 -40.05 -34.61
N GLU A 107 20.15 -39.43 -35.79
CA GLU A 107 20.28 -40.11 -37.08
C GLU A 107 21.76 -40.30 -37.46
N ALA A 108 22.66 -39.49 -36.90
CA ALA A 108 24.11 -39.64 -37.06
C ALA A 108 24.78 -40.57 -36.03
N ASP A 109 24.08 -40.99 -34.97
CA ASP A 109 24.63 -41.93 -33.99
C ASP A 109 24.57 -43.38 -34.55
N PRO A 110 25.71 -44.00 -34.88
CA PRO A 110 25.73 -45.35 -35.46
C PRO A 110 25.15 -46.41 -34.51
N ALA A 111 25.15 -46.18 -33.19
CA ALA A 111 24.55 -47.10 -32.23
C ALA A 111 23.01 -47.05 -32.26
N VAL A 112 22.43 -45.89 -32.62
CA VAL A 112 20.98 -45.75 -32.81
C VAL A 112 20.56 -46.36 -34.14
N ALA A 113 21.34 -46.15 -35.20
CA ALA A 113 21.09 -46.76 -36.51
C ALA A 113 21.11 -48.30 -36.45
N GLU A 114 22.08 -48.89 -35.75
CA GLU A 114 22.19 -50.35 -35.58
C GLU A 114 21.02 -50.94 -34.78
N ALA A 115 20.58 -50.26 -33.73
CA ALA A 115 19.43 -50.69 -32.92
C ALA A 115 18.10 -50.66 -33.69
N VAL A 116 17.90 -49.69 -34.59
CA VAL A 116 16.69 -49.60 -35.44
C VAL A 116 16.68 -50.70 -36.53
N ASP A 117 17.85 -51.05 -37.07
CA ASP A 117 17.99 -52.11 -38.08
C ASP A 117 17.79 -53.52 -37.49
N GLU A 118 18.13 -53.74 -36.22
CA GLU A 118 17.83 -54.99 -35.51
C GLU A 118 16.33 -55.16 -35.23
N ASP A 119 15.61 -54.09 -34.88
CA ASP A 119 14.17 -54.16 -34.54
C ASP A 119 13.29 -54.37 -35.79
N GLN A 120 13.72 -53.91 -36.97
CA GLN A 120 13.02 -54.12 -38.24
C GLN A 120 13.25 -55.49 -38.90
N GLN A 121 14.09 -56.35 -38.30
CA GLN A 121 14.38 -57.70 -38.80
C GLN A 121 13.50 -58.81 -38.17
N TYR A 122 12.54 -58.46 -37.32
CA TYR A 122 11.50 -59.35 -36.76
C TYR A 122 10.11 -59.05 -37.33
#